data_AF-A0A969QN87-F1
#
_entry.id   AF-A0A969QN87-F1
#
_cell.length_a   1.000
_cell.length_b   1.000
_cell.length_c   1.000
_cell.angle_alpha   90.00
_cell.angle_beta   90.00
_cell.angle_gamma   90.00
#
_symmetry.space_group_name_H-M   'P 1'
#
loop_
_entity.id
_entity.type
_entity.pdbx_description
1 polymer ?
#
loop_
_entity_poly.entity_id
_entity_poly.type
_entity_poly.pdbx_seq_one_letter_code
_entity_poly.pdbx_strand_id
1 'polypeptide(L)'
;MEGEAIVKILTGDLRIGLKEGLVEDAIAAAFTADPAEIRHAHMLTGDIGETASLARDGKLSEATLRLLVPVKCMLASPLARDETNDQPLFEQLSLTAPVWLEPKYDGIRAQLHKSGGEVSLFSRDLRRLNEEFPELLDSARQLEGDFILDGELIAFAEGRKLGFADLQNAWAAG
;
A
#
# COMPACT_ATOMS: atom_id res chain seq x y z
N MET A 1 29.72 -2.90 -25.04
CA MET A 1 28.39 -3.36 -24.54
C MET A 1 28.12 -2.86 -23.13
N GLU A 2 29.05 -3.00 -22.18
CA GLU A 2 28.84 -2.54 -20.79
C GLU A 2 28.70 -1.01 -20.65
N GLY A 3 29.52 -0.23 -21.36
CA GLY A 3 29.46 1.24 -21.28
C GLY A 3 28.11 1.84 -21.72
N GLU A 4 27.49 1.28 -22.77
CA GLU A 4 26.17 1.70 -23.23
C GLU A 4 25.07 1.34 -22.21
N ALA A 5 25.18 0.18 -21.56
CA ALA A 5 24.25 -0.24 -20.52
C ALA A 5 24.33 0.68 -19.30
N ILE A 6 25.53 1.06 -18.86
CA ILE A 6 25.74 2.00 -17.74
C ILE A 6 25.11 3.35 -18.07
N VAL A 7 25.33 3.88 -19.28
CA VAL A 7 24.71 5.15 -19.70
C VAL A 7 23.19 5.05 -19.64
N LYS A 8 22.58 3.97 -20.15
CA LYS A 8 21.12 3.77 -20.09
C LYS A 8 20.57 3.64 -18.67
N ILE A 9 21.31 3.01 -17.76
CA ILE A 9 20.94 2.94 -16.34
C ILE A 9 20.96 4.33 -15.72
N LEU A 10 22.04 5.09 -15.94
CA LEU A 10 22.21 6.43 -15.39
C LEU A 10 21.19 7.43 -15.94
N THR A 11 20.79 7.29 -17.21
CA THR A 11 19.78 8.16 -17.84
C THR A 11 18.35 7.68 -17.63
N GLY A 12 18.14 6.49 -17.06
CA GLY A 12 16.83 5.85 -16.92
C GLY A 12 16.19 5.38 -18.24
N ASP A 13 16.90 5.45 -19.37
CA ASP A 13 16.37 5.16 -20.71
C ASP A 13 16.65 3.71 -21.16
N LEU A 14 16.28 2.75 -20.31
CA LEU A 14 16.50 1.33 -20.61
C LEU A 14 15.51 0.78 -21.66
N ARG A 15 14.27 1.30 -21.72
CA ARG A 15 13.18 0.89 -22.64
C ARG A 15 13.00 -0.63 -22.83
N ILE A 16 13.30 -1.41 -21.80
CA ILE A 16 13.22 -2.87 -21.86
C ILE A 16 11.81 -3.44 -21.64
N GLY A 17 10.82 -2.59 -21.34
CA GLY A 17 9.44 -3.03 -21.09
C GLY A 17 9.29 -3.93 -19.86
N LEU A 18 10.28 -3.94 -18.97
CA LEU A 18 10.28 -4.76 -17.76
C LEU A 18 9.23 -4.24 -16.78
N LYS A 19 8.36 -5.15 -16.33
CA LYS A 19 7.40 -4.92 -15.26
C LYS A 19 7.88 -5.66 -14.02
N GLU A 20 7.58 -5.11 -12.85
CA GLU A 20 7.91 -5.71 -11.55
C GLU A 20 7.47 -7.18 -11.46
N GLY A 21 6.24 -7.49 -11.88
CA GLY A 21 5.72 -8.86 -11.90
C GLY A 21 6.52 -9.84 -12.77
N LEU A 22 7.18 -9.38 -13.83
CA LEU A 22 8.04 -10.24 -14.64
C LEU A 22 9.32 -10.63 -13.88
N VAL A 23 9.82 -9.76 -13.00
CA VAL A 23 10.98 -10.04 -12.15
C VAL A 23 10.58 -11.02 -11.05
N GLU A 24 9.41 -10.83 -10.44
CA GLU A 24 8.86 -11.76 -9.44
C GLU A 24 8.70 -13.18 -10.02
N ASP A 25 8.09 -13.30 -11.21
CA ASP A 25 7.91 -14.59 -11.88
C ASP A 25 9.26 -15.23 -12.27
N ALA A 26 10.25 -14.42 -12.67
CA ALA A 26 11.59 -14.90 -12.97
C ALA A 26 12.31 -15.44 -11.72
N ILE A 27 12.17 -14.77 -10.58
CA ILE A 27 12.72 -15.23 -9.29
C ILE A 27 12.04 -16.54 -8.88
N ALA A 28 10.71 -16.62 -8.98
CA ALA A 28 9.96 -17.83 -8.68
C ALA A 28 10.46 -19.02 -9.51
N ALA A 29 10.64 -18.82 -10.82
CA ALA A 29 11.18 -19.83 -11.73
C ALA A 29 12.64 -20.20 -11.41
N ALA A 30 13.50 -19.22 -11.10
CA ALA A 30 14.91 -19.44 -10.82
C ALA A 30 15.16 -20.28 -9.55
N PHE A 31 14.32 -20.11 -8.53
CA PHE A 31 14.47 -20.77 -7.23
C PHE A 31 13.40 -21.83 -6.95
N THR A 32 12.56 -22.17 -7.94
CA THR A 32 11.48 -23.17 -7.82
C THR A 32 10.54 -22.88 -6.64
N ALA A 33 10.21 -21.60 -6.45
CA ALA A 33 9.29 -21.14 -5.41
C ALA A 33 7.89 -20.86 -5.99
N ASP A 34 6.86 -20.85 -5.15
CA ASP A 34 5.52 -20.43 -5.58
C ASP A 34 5.54 -18.93 -5.91
N PRO A 35 5.10 -18.51 -7.12
CA PRO A 35 4.99 -17.09 -7.47
C PRO A 35 4.15 -16.28 -6.48
N ALA A 36 3.14 -16.89 -5.83
CA ALA A 36 2.35 -16.23 -4.80
C ALA A 36 3.17 -15.92 -3.54
N GLU A 37 4.05 -16.83 -3.11
CA GLU A 37 4.95 -16.62 -1.97
C GLU A 37 6.00 -15.54 -2.27
N ILE A 38 6.54 -15.50 -3.49
CA ILE A 38 7.44 -14.43 -3.93
C ILE A 38 6.75 -13.08 -3.86
N ARG A 39 5.55 -12.96 -4.45
CA ARG A 39 4.77 -11.72 -4.40
C ARG A 39 4.45 -11.28 -2.99
N HIS A 40 4.15 -12.23 -2.10
CA HIS A 40 3.87 -11.95 -0.71
C HIS A 40 5.12 -11.46 0.03
N ALA A 41 6.25 -12.15 -0.10
CA ALA A 41 7.51 -11.73 0.48
C ALA A 41 7.99 -10.38 -0.06
N HIS A 42 7.83 -10.13 -1.37
CA HIS A 42 8.15 -8.85 -1.99
C HIS A 42 7.28 -7.73 -1.45
N MET A 43 5.97 -7.98 -1.28
CA MET A 43 5.05 -7.02 -0.67
C MET A 43 5.45 -6.64 0.76
N LEU A 44 5.95 -7.60 1.55
CA LEU A 44 6.36 -7.36 2.94
C LEU A 44 7.72 -6.65 3.05
N THR A 45 8.69 -7.05 2.23
CA THR A 45 10.05 -6.51 2.24
C THR A 45 10.17 -5.17 1.52
N GLY A 46 9.37 -4.95 0.47
CA GLY A 46 9.47 -3.83 -0.46
C GLY A 46 10.76 -3.80 -1.29
N ASP A 47 11.53 -4.89 -1.27
CA ASP A 47 12.81 -5.00 -1.96
C ASP A 47 12.90 -6.32 -2.71
N ILE A 48 12.98 -6.23 -4.04
CA ILE A 48 13.01 -7.40 -4.93
C ILE A 48 14.33 -8.17 -4.82
N GLY A 49 15.45 -7.50 -4.52
CA GLY A 49 16.76 -8.12 -4.37
C GLY A 49 16.87 -8.89 -3.04
N GLU A 50 16.30 -8.34 -1.98
CA GLU A 50 16.15 -9.06 -0.73
C GLU A 50 15.20 -10.26 -0.89
N THR A 51 14.06 -10.07 -1.56
CA THR A 51 13.13 -11.17 -1.85
C THR A 51 13.82 -12.29 -2.63
N ALA A 52 14.62 -11.95 -3.64
CA ALA A 52 15.41 -12.92 -4.38
C ALA A 52 16.42 -13.67 -3.49
N SER A 53 17.03 -12.98 -2.53
CA SER A 53 17.97 -13.59 -1.57
C SER A 53 17.26 -14.56 -0.62
N LEU A 54 16.08 -14.17 -0.10
CA LEU A 54 15.23 -15.06 0.70
C LEU A 54 14.74 -16.27 -0.10
N ALA A 55 14.37 -16.09 -1.36
CA ALA A 55 13.97 -17.17 -2.25
C ALA A 55 15.10 -18.17 -2.47
N ARG A 56 16.30 -17.69 -2.80
CA ARG A 56 17.50 -18.50 -2.98
C ARG A 56 17.80 -19.37 -1.76
N ASP A 57 17.65 -18.80 -0.56
CA ASP A 57 18.01 -19.45 0.68
C ASP A 57 16.85 -20.30 1.26
N GLY A 58 15.69 -20.34 0.60
CA GLY A 58 14.51 -21.10 1.03
C GLY A 58 13.80 -20.50 2.25
N LYS A 59 13.87 -19.18 2.43
CA LYS A 59 13.50 -18.44 3.65
C LYS A 59 12.39 -17.41 3.43
N LEU A 60 11.53 -17.60 2.44
CA LEU A 60 10.45 -16.66 2.13
C LEU A 60 9.50 -16.40 3.31
N SER A 61 9.33 -17.39 4.19
CA SER A 61 8.53 -17.27 5.42
C SER A 61 9.14 -16.34 6.48
N GLU A 62 10.44 -15.99 6.36
CA GLU A 62 11.11 -15.02 7.22
C GLU A 62 10.85 -13.56 6.78
N ALA A 63 10.21 -13.36 5.62
CA ALA A 63 9.82 -12.03 5.16
C ALA A 63 8.84 -11.40 6.15
N THR A 64 9.16 -10.20 6.61
CA THR A 64 8.37 -9.47 7.61
C THR A 64 8.08 -8.07 7.12
N LEU A 65 6.93 -7.54 7.55
CA LEU A 65 6.56 -6.17 7.31
C LEU A 65 7.59 -5.22 7.94
N ARG A 66 7.92 -4.15 7.21
CA ARG A 66 8.86 -3.11 7.66
C ARG A 66 8.18 -1.77 7.74
N LEU A 67 8.48 -1.03 8.80
CA LEU A 67 8.06 0.36 8.92
C LEU A 67 8.67 1.17 7.77
N LEU A 68 7.94 2.19 7.33
CA LEU A 68 8.32 3.07 6.22
C LEU A 68 8.43 2.39 4.84
N VAL A 69 8.11 1.09 4.74
CA VAL A 69 7.91 0.36 3.49
C VAL A 69 6.41 0.12 3.30
N PRO A 70 5.76 0.72 2.29
CA PRO A 70 4.32 0.61 2.12
C PRO A 70 3.92 -0.80 1.69
N VAL A 71 2.84 -1.33 2.27
CA VAL A 71 2.32 -2.66 1.95
C VAL A 71 1.08 -2.56 1.06
N LYS A 72 0.82 -3.57 0.22
CA LYS A 72 -0.37 -3.54 -0.64
C LYS A 72 -1.64 -3.54 0.22
N CYS A 73 -2.53 -2.57 -0.02
CA CYS A 73 -3.77 -2.45 0.72
C CYS A 73 -4.65 -3.71 0.55
N MET A 74 -5.21 -4.18 1.66
CA MET A 74 -6.27 -5.18 1.60
C MET A 74 -7.50 -4.59 0.89
N LEU A 75 -8.04 -5.33 -0.09
CA LEU A 75 -9.21 -4.91 -0.86
C LEU A 75 -10.46 -5.59 -0.30
N ALA A 76 -11.58 -4.85 -0.32
CA ALA A 76 -12.89 -5.38 0.03
C ALA A 76 -13.64 -5.83 -1.23
N SER A 77 -14.32 -6.96 -1.14
CA SER A 77 -15.24 -7.41 -2.20
C SER A 77 -16.61 -6.75 -2.01
N PRO A 78 -17.17 -6.11 -3.05
CA PRO A 78 -18.51 -5.55 -2.97
C PRO A 78 -19.53 -6.69 -2.86
N LEU A 79 -20.55 -6.47 -2.04
CA LEU A 79 -21.72 -7.35 -1.97
C LEU A 79 -22.87 -6.68 -2.72
N ALA A 80 -23.52 -7.46 -3.58
CA ALA A 80 -24.73 -7.00 -4.26
C ALA A 80 -25.88 -6.96 -3.25
N ARG A 81 -26.62 -5.86 -3.22
CA ARG A 81 -27.86 -5.77 -2.45
C ARG A 81 -29.00 -6.34 -3.29
N ASP A 82 -29.70 -7.32 -2.74
CA ASP A 82 -30.97 -7.77 -3.26
C ASP A 82 -32.07 -6.81 -2.76
N GLU A 83 -32.70 -6.06 -3.68
CA GLU A 83 -33.76 -5.11 -3.34
C GLU A 83 -35.04 -5.79 -2.83
N THR A 84 -35.18 -7.10 -3.04
CA THR A 84 -36.33 -7.89 -2.57
C THR A 84 -36.11 -8.54 -1.21
N ASN A 85 -34.88 -8.48 -0.68
CA ASN A 85 -34.50 -9.05 0.60
C ASN A 85 -34.07 -7.96 1.59
N ASP A 86 -34.87 -7.77 2.63
CA ASP A 86 -34.58 -6.80 3.70
C ASP A 86 -33.56 -7.29 4.73
N GLN A 87 -33.01 -8.50 4.59
CA GLN A 87 -31.98 -9.00 5.49
C GLN A 87 -30.71 -8.13 5.41
N PRO A 88 -30.07 -7.84 6.55
CA PRO A 88 -28.79 -7.15 6.57
C PRO A 88 -27.73 -7.91 5.76
N LEU A 89 -27.00 -7.19 4.92
CA LEU A 89 -26.03 -7.76 3.98
C LEU A 89 -24.95 -8.61 4.66
N PHE A 90 -24.61 -8.30 5.91
CA PHE A 90 -23.62 -9.04 6.68
C PHE A 90 -24.09 -10.43 7.11
N GLU A 91 -25.40 -10.70 7.18
CA GLU A 91 -25.92 -12.05 7.47
C GLU A 91 -25.73 -13.01 6.29
N GLN A 92 -25.58 -12.46 5.07
CA GLN A 92 -25.23 -13.23 3.88
C GLN A 92 -23.74 -13.59 3.85
N LEU A 93 -22.92 -12.89 4.63
CA LEU A 93 -21.51 -13.20 4.74
C LEU A 93 -21.30 -14.36 5.70
N SER A 94 -20.45 -15.31 5.32
CA SER A 94 -19.97 -16.37 6.22
C SER A 94 -18.93 -15.85 7.23
N LEU A 95 -19.25 -14.76 7.94
CA LEU A 95 -18.40 -14.18 8.97
C LEU A 95 -18.74 -14.78 10.34
N THR A 96 -17.72 -15.05 11.14
CA THR A 96 -17.88 -15.47 12.54
C THR A 96 -17.87 -14.22 13.42
N ALA A 97 -18.85 -14.10 14.31
CA ALA A 97 -18.94 -12.97 15.24
C ALA A 97 -17.79 -12.98 16.27
N PRO A 98 -17.33 -11.80 16.75
CA PRO A 98 -17.87 -10.46 16.48
C PRO A 98 -17.40 -9.88 15.14
N VAL A 99 -18.24 -9.03 14.54
CA VAL A 99 -17.93 -8.26 13.31
C VAL A 99 -17.90 -6.77 13.66
N TRP A 100 -16.92 -6.06 13.12
CA TRP A 100 -16.79 -4.60 13.24
C TRP A 100 -17.33 -3.93 11.98
N LEU A 101 -18.13 -2.88 12.16
CA LEU A 101 -18.71 -2.10 11.08
C LEU A 101 -18.16 -0.68 11.13
N GLU A 102 -17.58 -0.24 10.02
CA GLU A 102 -17.03 1.10 9.88
C GLU A 102 -17.72 1.84 8.72
N PRO A 103 -17.96 3.15 8.85
CA PRO A 103 -18.45 3.96 7.73
C PRO A 103 -17.45 3.90 6.56
N LYS A 104 -17.96 3.68 5.34
CA LYS A 104 -17.15 3.85 4.14
C LYS A 104 -17.02 5.34 3.84
N TYR A 105 -15.84 5.89 4.03
CA TYR A 105 -15.53 7.28 3.68
C TYR A 105 -15.31 7.44 2.17
N ASP A 106 -15.50 8.68 1.70
CA ASP A 106 -15.24 9.10 0.32
C ASP A 106 -14.05 10.07 0.37
N GLY A 107 -12.85 9.54 0.15
CA GLY A 107 -11.60 10.24 0.40
C GLY A 107 -10.43 9.64 -0.38
N ILE A 108 -9.22 9.88 0.13
CA ILE A 108 -8.00 9.26 -0.40
C ILE A 108 -7.53 8.22 0.60
N ARG A 109 -7.63 6.93 0.25
CA ARG A 109 -7.02 5.89 1.07
C ARG A 109 -5.51 6.07 1.12
N ALA A 110 -4.95 6.10 2.32
CA ALA A 110 -3.54 6.28 2.55
C ALA A 110 -3.03 5.46 3.74
N GLN A 111 -1.76 5.10 3.68
CA GLN A 111 -1.03 4.48 4.77
C GLN A 111 -0.07 5.48 5.40
N LEU A 112 -0.19 5.70 6.70
CA LEU A 112 0.70 6.55 7.49
C LEU A 112 1.65 5.66 8.31
N HIS A 113 2.93 5.74 8.00
CA HIS A 113 3.98 4.98 8.66
C HIS A 113 4.80 5.90 9.55
N LYS A 114 5.14 5.43 10.75
CA LYS A 114 6.07 6.09 11.66
C LYS A 114 7.07 5.08 12.21
N SER A 115 8.35 5.44 12.15
CA SER A 115 9.41 4.73 12.88
C SER A 115 10.38 5.72 13.49
N GLY A 116 10.49 5.71 14.83
CA GLY A 116 11.22 6.73 15.57
C GLY A 116 10.69 8.13 15.25
N GLY A 117 11.56 8.96 14.66
CA GLY A 117 11.22 10.33 14.23
C GLY A 117 10.83 10.47 12.75
N GLU A 118 10.99 9.42 11.96
CA GLU A 118 10.65 9.43 10.53
C GLU A 118 9.18 9.07 10.34
N VAL A 119 8.51 9.84 9.49
CA VAL A 119 7.11 9.65 9.13
C VAL A 119 6.96 9.76 7.63
N SER A 120 6.21 8.84 7.05
CA SER A 120 5.88 8.86 5.62
C SER A 120 4.42 8.49 5.41
N LEU A 121 3.80 9.16 4.45
CA LEU A 121 2.43 8.91 4.00
C LEU A 121 2.50 8.30 2.60
N PHE A 122 1.69 7.26 2.36
CA PHE A 122 1.64 6.56 1.08
C PHE A 122 0.21 6.47 0.58
N SER A 123 0.00 6.68 -0.72
CA SER A 123 -1.31 6.51 -1.34
C SER A 123 -1.69 5.02 -1.45
N ARG A 124 -2.93 4.76 -1.90
CA ARG A 124 -3.39 3.43 -2.30
C ARG A 124 -2.47 2.71 -3.30
N ASP A 125 -1.85 3.48 -4.20
CA ASP A 125 -0.91 2.96 -5.21
C ASP A 125 0.55 3.00 -4.72
N LEU A 126 0.74 3.13 -3.41
CA LEU A 126 2.02 3.09 -2.69
C LEU A 126 2.98 4.24 -3.05
N ARG A 127 2.47 5.32 -3.66
CA ARG A 127 3.25 6.54 -3.91
C ARG A 127 3.38 7.35 -2.64
N ARG A 128 4.56 7.90 -2.38
CA ARG A 128 4.75 8.84 -1.26
C ARG A 128 3.91 10.10 -1.48
N LEU A 129 3.28 10.58 -0.41
CA LEU A 129 2.42 11.76 -0.36
C LEU A 129 2.91 12.78 0.69
N ASN A 130 4.22 12.76 0.98
CA ASN A 130 4.79 13.51 2.10
C ASN A 130 4.76 15.03 1.88
N GLU A 131 4.87 15.45 0.62
CA GLU A 131 4.91 16.86 0.24
C GLU A 131 3.51 17.47 0.17
N GLU A 132 2.52 16.64 -0.14
CA GLU A 132 1.13 17.04 -0.35
C GLU A 132 0.35 17.18 0.96
N PHE A 133 0.74 16.48 2.03
CA PHE A 133 0.08 16.53 3.34
C PHE A 133 1.07 16.66 4.51
N PRO A 134 1.95 17.68 4.53
CA PRO A 134 2.99 17.85 5.55
C PRO A 134 2.40 17.98 6.98
N GLU A 135 1.21 18.56 7.11
CA GLU A 135 0.50 18.73 8.38
C GLU A 135 0.12 17.39 9.03
N LEU A 136 -0.15 16.36 8.22
CA LEU A 136 -0.42 15.01 8.71
C LEU A 136 0.87 14.37 9.24
N LEU A 137 2.00 14.60 8.57
CA LEU A 137 3.31 14.13 9.03
C LEU A 137 3.69 14.77 10.36
N ASP A 138 3.48 16.08 10.51
CA ASP A 138 3.76 16.81 11.75
C ASP A 138 2.89 16.33 12.92
N SER A 139 1.61 16.07 12.65
CA SER A 139 0.68 15.53 13.65
C SER A 139 1.09 14.11 14.07
N ALA A 140 1.44 13.26 13.10
CA ALA A 140 1.87 11.89 13.34
C ALA A 140 3.16 11.79 14.16
N ARG A 141 4.11 12.72 13.97
CA ARG A 141 5.35 12.78 14.76
C ARG A 141 5.10 12.93 16.26
N GLN A 142 3.99 13.56 16.64
CA GLN A 142 3.61 13.78 18.05
C GLN A 142 2.98 12.54 18.70
N LEU A 143 2.54 11.56 17.90
CA LEU A 143 1.98 10.32 18.42
C LEU A 143 3.09 9.43 18.98
N GLU A 144 2.83 8.77 20.10
CA GLU A 144 3.79 7.84 20.70
C GLU A 144 3.85 6.51 19.93
N GLY A 145 5.05 5.93 19.87
CA GLY A 145 5.28 4.61 19.28
C GLY A 145 5.54 4.60 17.77
N ASP A 146 5.79 3.40 17.29
CA ASP A 146 6.09 3.06 15.90
C ASP A 146 4.91 2.28 15.33
N PHE A 147 4.44 2.65 14.13
CA PHE A 147 3.18 2.15 13.62
C PHE A 147 3.04 2.24 12.10
N ILE A 148 2.07 1.47 11.60
CA ILE A 148 1.45 1.64 10.29
C ILE A 148 -0.04 1.79 10.52
N LEU A 149 -0.62 2.87 10.02
CA LEU A 149 -2.06 3.12 10.03
C LEU A 149 -2.56 3.11 8.60
N ASP A 150 -3.61 2.34 8.32
CA ASP A 150 -4.35 2.37 7.05
C ASP A 150 -5.67 3.10 7.29
N GLY A 151 -5.95 4.12 6.50
CA GLY A 151 -7.12 4.96 6.71
C GLY A 151 -7.48 5.79 5.48
N GLU A 152 -8.53 6.59 5.64
CA GLU A 152 -9.03 7.47 4.59
C GLU A 152 -8.75 8.94 4.96
N LEU A 153 -8.03 9.65 4.10
CA LEU A 153 -7.90 11.10 4.20
C LEU A 153 -9.20 11.73 3.72
N ILE A 154 -9.78 12.61 4.54
CA ILE A 154 -11.03 13.31 4.24
C ILE A 154 -10.84 14.81 4.43
N ALA A 155 -11.51 15.61 3.60
CA ALA A 155 -11.58 17.03 3.82
C ALA A 155 -12.54 17.34 4.97
N PHE A 156 -12.12 18.19 5.91
CA PHE A 156 -12.91 18.56 7.09
C PHE A 156 -12.78 20.06 7.36
N ALA A 157 -13.90 20.75 7.44
CA ALA A 157 -13.94 22.18 7.76
C ALA A 157 -15.22 22.51 8.52
N GLU A 158 -15.18 23.53 9.37
CA GLU A 158 -16.36 24.06 10.08
C GLU A 158 -17.15 22.98 10.85
N GLY A 159 -16.45 21.98 11.41
CA GLY A 159 -17.08 20.90 12.17
C GLY A 159 -17.82 19.85 11.32
N ARG A 160 -17.67 19.88 9.99
CA ARG A 160 -18.29 18.91 9.08
C ARG A 160 -17.31 18.36 8.04
N LYS A 161 -17.63 17.16 7.55
CA LYS A 161 -16.96 16.56 6.40
C LYS A 161 -17.32 17.35 5.14
N LEU A 162 -16.31 17.64 4.33
CA LEU A 162 -16.47 18.21 3.01
C LEU A 162 -16.49 17.09 1.96
N GLY A 163 -16.82 17.41 0.70
CA GLY A 163 -16.87 16.42 -0.36
C GLY A 163 -15.47 16.05 -0.87
N PHE A 164 -15.37 14.94 -1.60
CA PHE A 164 -14.11 14.53 -2.22
C PHE A 164 -13.54 15.57 -3.19
N ALA A 165 -14.39 16.33 -3.87
CA ALA A 165 -13.95 17.43 -4.74
C ALA A 165 -13.20 18.53 -3.98
N ASP A 166 -13.59 18.81 -2.73
CA ASP A 166 -12.90 19.80 -1.90
C ASP A 166 -11.50 19.31 -1.52
N LEU A 167 -11.35 18.00 -1.26
CA LEU A 167 -10.06 17.37 -1.01
C LEU A 167 -9.15 17.41 -2.26
N GLN A 168 -9.70 17.16 -3.44
CA GLN A 168 -8.95 17.26 -4.70
C GLN A 168 -8.48 18.69 -4.99
N ASN A 169 -9.31 19.69 -4.69
CA ASN A 169 -8.93 21.10 -4.86
C ASN A 169 -7.82 21.50 -3.88
N ALA A 170 -7.85 21.00 -2.64
CA ALA A 170 -6.76 21.22 -1.69
C ALA A 170 -5.47 20.53 -2.14
N TRP A 171 -5.56 19.30 -2.64
CA TRP A 171 -4.42 18.54 -3.17
C TRP A 171 -3.79 19.21 -4.40
N ALA A 172 -4.60 19.71 -5.34
CA ALA A 172 -4.09 20.35 -6.56
C ALA A 172 -3.51 21.76 -6.35
N ALA A 173 -3.71 22.35 -5.16
CA ALA A 173 -3.30 23.72 -4.83
C ALA A 173 -1.99 23.79 -4.02
N GLY A 174 -1.44 22.66 -3.58
CA GLY A 174 -0.11 22.52 -2.99
C GLY A 174 0.94 22.14 -4.03
#